data_AF-A0A929QY79-F1
#
_entry.id   AF-A0A929QY79-F1
#
_cell.length_a   1.000
_cell.length_b   1.000
_cell.length_c   1.000
_cell.angle_alpha   90.00
_cell.angle_beta   90.00
_cell.angle_gamma   90.00
#
_symmetry.space_group_name_H-M   'P 1'
#
loop_
_entity.id
_entity.type
_entity.pdbx_description
1 polymer ?
#
loop_
_entity_poly.entity_id
_entity_poly.type
_entity_poly.pdbx_seq_one_letter_code
_entity_poly.pdbx_strand_id
1 'polypeptide(L)' 'MEGLGWKLTNAAVLAGAAFVASTAFEFGWKAATGRPVPAEDDEGTALATLVAFAAASAAIAAVAQRYAYKGARKWIAP' A
#
# COMPACT_ATOMS: atom_id res chain seq x y z
N MET A 1 -11.93 -11.13 31.18
CA MET A 1 -10.70 -11.53 30.44
C MET A 1 -10.81 -11.17 28.95
N GLU A 2 -11.88 -10.49 28.49
CA GLU A 2 -12.11 -10.17 27.07
C GLU A 2 -11.12 -9.17 26.43
N GLY A 3 -10.36 -8.39 27.21
CA GLY A 3 -9.47 -7.37 26.66
C GLY A 3 -8.14 -7.91 26.11
N LEU A 4 -7.60 -9.00 26.67
CA LEU A 4 -6.29 -9.51 26.28
C LEU A 4 -6.35 -10.37 25.02
N GLY A 5 -7.38 -11.23 24.91
CA GLY A 5 -7.62 -12.04 23.72
C GLY A 5 -7.81 -11.18 22.47
N TRP A 6 -8.68 -10.17 22.54
CA TRP A 6 -8.92 -9.24 21.42
C TRP A 6 -7.66 -8.46 20.99
N LYS A 7 -6.85 -7.99 21.96
CA LYS A 7 -5.58 -7.30 21.67
C LYS A 7 -4.58 -8.23 20.98
N LEU A 8 -4.47 -9.48 21.42
CA LEU A 8 -3.60 -10.49 20.80
C LEU A 8 -4.07 -10.85 19.39
N THR A 9 -5.37 -11.02 19.19
CA THR A 9 -5.94 -11.27 17.86
C THR A 9 -5.66 -10.10 16.92
N ASN A 10 -5.90 -8.85 17.36
CA ASN A 10 -5.58 -7.67 16.56
C ASN A 10 -4.09 -7.58 16.23
N ALA A 11 -3.22 -7.84 17.21
CA ALA A 11 -1.78 -7.85 16.98
C ALA A 11 -1.37 -8.91 15.95
N ALA A 12 -1.94 -10.11 16.03
CA ALA A 12 -1.68 -11.19 15.09
C ALA A 12 -2.18 -10.85 13.67
N VAL A 13 -3.37 -10.25 13.56
CA VAL A 13 -3.92 -9.80 12.26
C VAL A 13 -3.06 -8.71 11.66
N LEU A 14 -2.65 -7.71 12.46
CA LEU A 14 -1.77 -6.63 12.00
C LEU A 14 -0.41 -7.17 11.58
N ALA A 15 0.18 -8.09 12.35
CA ALA A 15 1.44 -8.73 12.00
C ALA A 15 1.32 -9.56 10.71
N GLY A 16 0.24 -10.32 10.56
CA GLY A 16 -0.02 -11.07 9.33
C GLY A 16 -0.21 -10.16 8.11
N ALA A 17 -0.97 -9.07 8.26
CA ALA A 17 -1.14 -8.07 7.21
C ALA A 17 0.17 -7.38 6.85
N ALA A 18 0.98 -7.01 7.84
CA ALA A 18 2.30 -6.42 7.62
C ALA A 18 3.22 -7.39 6.88
N PHE A 19 3.24 -8.67 7.26
CA PHE A 19 4.04 -9.69 6.59
C PHE A 19 3.66 -9.88 5.11
N VAL A 20 2.36 -9.97 4.83
CA VAL A 20 1.85 -10.11 3.45
C VAL A 20 2.15 -8.84 2.65
N ALA A 21 1.94 -7.66 3.24
CA ALA A 21 2.24 -6.39 2.61
C ALA A 21 3.73 -6.27 2.25
N SER A 22 4.64 -6.61 3.17
CA SER A 22 6.08 -6.60 2.93
C SER A 22 6.47 -7.55 1.80
N THR A 23 5.94 -8.77 1.80
CA THR A 23 6.23 -9.74 0.73
C THR A 23 5.72 -9.25 -0.63
N ALA A 24 4.49 -8.75 -0.69
CA ALA A 24 3.92 -8.20 -1.92
C ALA A 24 4.71 -7.00 -2.42
N PHE A 25 5.17 -6.14 -1.51
CA PHE A 25 5.99 -4.98 -1.83
C PHE A 25 7.36 -5.38 -2.37
N GLU A 26 8.08 -6.27 -1.71
CA GLU A 26 9.39 -6.76 -2.17
C GLU A 26 9.29 -7.42 -3.55
N PHE A 27 8.30 -8.29 -3.75
CA PHE A 27 8.08 -8.94 -5.04
C PHE A 27 7.68 -7.94 -6.12
N GLY A 28 6.74 -7.04 -5.82
CA GLY A 28 6.31 -6.00 -6.76
C GLY A 28 7.46 -5.07 -7.14
N TRP A 29 8.29 -4.69 -6.17
CA TRP A 29 9.46 -3.84 -6.39
C TRP A 29 10.52 -4.52 -7.25
N LYS A 30 10.87 -5.77 -6.90
CA LYS A 30 11.84 -6.55 -7.68
C LYS A 30 11.34 -6.82 -9.09
N ALA A 31 10.04 -7.08 -9.27
CA ALA A 31 9.46 -7.28 -10.59
C ALA A 31 9.46 -6.00 -11.44
N ALA A 32 9.15 -4.85 -10.84
CA ALA A 32 9.06 -3.59 -11.57
C ALA A 32 10.45 -2.98 -11.88
N THR A 33 11.39 -3.08 -10.95
CA THR A 33 12.69 -2.39 -11.03
C THR A 33 13.87 -3.31 -11.33
N GLY A 34 13.71 -4.62 -11.17
CA GLY A 34 14.78 -5.61 -11.28
C GLY A 34 15.81 -5.55 -10.14
N ARG A 35 15.60 -4.69 -9.13
CA ARG A 35 16.56 -4.42 -8.05
C ARG A 35 15.94 -4.75 -6.68
N PRO A 36 16.75 -5.06 -5.65
CA PRO A 36 16.24 -5.19 -4.29
C PRO A 36 15.63 -3.87 -3.81
N VAL A 37 14.72 -3.96 -2.83
CA VAL A 37 14.14 -2.78 -2.19
C VAL A 37 15.28 -1.95 -1.58
N PRO A 38 15.38 -0.64 -1.90
CA PRO A 38 16.44 0.20 -1.38
C PRO A 38 16.33 0.30 0.14
N ALA A 39 17.45 0.14 0.84
CA ALA A 39 17.52 0.47 2.26
C ALA A 39 17.48 1.99 2.44
N GLU A 40 16.87 2.48 3.53
CA GLU A 40 16.66 3.91 3.77
C GLU A 40 17.95 4.75 3.85
N ASP A 41 19.11 4.13 4.05
CA ASP A 41 20.40 4.82 4.29
C ASP A 41 21.22 5.18 3.04
N ASP A 42 20.66 5.10 1.82
CA ASP A 42 21.37 5.43 0.57
C ASP A 42 20.82 6.72 -0.07
N GLU A 43 21.67 7.69 -0.45
CA GLU A 43 21.20 8.95 -1.08
C GLU A 43 20.43 8.72 -2.40
N GLY A 44 20.75 7.64 -3.12
CA GLY A 44 19.97 7.19 -4.28
C GLY A 44 18.57 6.67 -3.93
N THR A 45 18.34 6.25 -2.69
CA THR A 45 17.04 5.81 -2.18
C THR A 45 16.05 6.97 -2.13
N ALA A 46 16.49 8.21 -1.84
CA ALA A 46 15.57 9.36 -1.75
C ALA A 46 14.79 9.60 -3.05
N LEU A 47 15.45 9.49 -4.21
CA LEU A 47 14.81 9.64 -5.53
C LEU A 47 13.89 8.45 -5.86
N ALA A 48 14.33 7.23 -5.56
CA ALA A 48 13.51 6.03 -5.75
C ALA A 48 12.25 6.05 -4.88
N THR A 49 12.38 6.46 -3.61
CA THR A 49 11.27 6.64 -2.67
C THR A 49 10.31 7.73 -3.13
N LEU A 50 10.82 8.85 -3.65
CA LEU A 50 9.98 9.89 -4.24
C LEU A 50 9.15 9.38 -5.42
N VAL A 51 9.77 8.64 -6.34
CA VAL A 51 9.06 8.06 -7.50
C VAL A 51 8.06 7.00 -7.05
N ALA A 52 8.44 6.13 -6.11
CA ALA A 52 7.55 5.11 -5.56
C ALA A 52 6.33 5.73 -4.87
N PHE A 53 6.55 6.76 -4.06
CA PHE A 53 5.50 7.51 -3.39
C PHE A 53 4.57 8.19 -4.39
N ALA A 54 5.12 8.82 -5.43
CA ALA A 54 4.33 9.44 -6.49
C ALA A 54 3.48 8.41 -7.24
N ALA A 55 4.06 7.26 -7.60
CA ALA A 55 3.34 6.17 -8.26
C ALA A 55 2.21 5.59 -7.39
N ALA A 56 2.49 5.34 -6.11
CA ALA A 56 1.49 4.87 -5.16
C ALA A 56 0.36 5.89 -4.95
N SER A 57 0.70 7.17 -4.77
CA SER A 57 -0.28 8.26 -4.63
C SER A 57 -1.14 8.40 -5.88
N ALA A 58 -0.54 8.32 -7.06
CA ALA A 58 -1.26 8.36 -8.33
C ALA A 58 -2.20 7.16 -8.48
N ALA A 59 -1.76 5.96 -8.11
CA ALA A 59 -2.59 4.76 -8.15
C ALA A 59 -3.79 4.88 -7.21
N ILE A 60 -3.58 5.33 -5.97
CA ILE A 60 -4.65 5.58 -4.99
C ILE A 60 -5.61 6.65 -5.52
N ALA A 61 -5.09 7.77 -6.04
CA ALA A 61 -5.90 8.83 -6.61
C ALA A 61 -6.73 8.34 -7.81
N ALA A 62 -6.14 7.52 -8.70
CA ALA A 62 -6.84 6.94 -9.84
C ALA A 62 -7.94 5.97 -9.40
N VAL A 63 -7.69 5.15 -8.38
CA VAL A 63 -8.71 4.26 -7.80
C VAL A 63 -9.83 5.08 -7.15
N ALA A 64 -9.48 6.09 -6.36
CA ALA A 64 -10.43 6.99 -5.71
C ALA A 64 -11.28 7.72 -6.76
N GLN A 65 -10.68 8.26 -7.82
CA GLN A 65 -11.40 8.85 -8.94
C GLN A 65 -12.31 7.82 -9.61
N ARG A 66 -11.84 6.60 -9.90
CA ARG A 66 -12.65 5.55 -10.53
C ARG A 66 -13.86 5.15 -9.68
N TYR A 67 -13.69 5.05 -8.36
CA TYR A 67 -14.78 4.78 -7.43
C TYR A 67 -15.70 5.99 -7.23
N ALA A 68 -15.16 7.20 -7.16
CA ALA A 68 -15.92 8.43 -7.09
C ALA A 68 -16.78 8.62 -8.34
N TYR A 69 -16.24 8.38 -9.55
CA TYR A 69 -17.01 8.43 -10.81
C TYR A 69 -18.05 7.30 -10.91
N LYS A 70 -17.74 6.07 -10.46
CA LYS A 70 -18.74 4.99 -10.39
C LYS A 70 -19.85 5.29 -9.37
N GLY A 71 -19.49 5.85 -8.22
CA GLY A 71 -20.43 6.25 -7.17
C GLY A 71 -21.28 7.44 -7.60
N ALA A 72 -20.68 8.46 -8.22
CA ALA A 72 -21.37 9.62 -8.74
C ALA A 72 -22.36 9.25 -9.87
N ARG A 73 -22.02 8.28 -10.74
CA ARG A 73 -22.97 7.76 -11.75
C ARG A 73 -24.24 7.14 -11.17
N LYS A 74 -24.23 6.65 -9.93
CA LYS A 74 -25.45 6.15 -9.25
C LYS A 74 -26.41 7.29 -8.85
N TRP A 75 -25.92 8.52 -8.73
CA TRP A 75 -26.69 9.67 -8.25
C TRP A 75 -26.86 10.79 -9.28
N ILE A 76 -26.05 10.80 -10.35
CA ILE A 76 -26.04 11.83 -11.42
C ILE A 76 -26.66 11.31 -12.73
N ALA A 77 -26.77 9.99 -12.93
CA ALA A 77 -27.55 9.46 -14.04
C ALA A 77 -29.05 9.53 -13.68
N PRO A 78 -29.92 10.14 -14.51
CA PRO A 78 -31.36 10.11 -14.32
C PRO A 78 -31.93 8.69 -14.42
#